data_AF-A0A0B1SMY9-F1
#
_entry.id   AF-A0A0B1SMY9-F1
#
_cell.length_a   1.000
_cell.length_b   1.000
_cell.length_c   1.000
_cell.angle_alpha   90.00
_cell.angle_beta   90.00
_cell.angle_gamma   90.00
#
_symmetry.space_group_name_H-M   'P 1'
#
loop_
_entity.id
_entity.type
_entity.pdbx_description
1 polymer ?
#
loop_
_entity_poly.entity_id
_entity_poly.type
_entity_poly.pdbx_seq_one_letter_code
_entity_poly.pdbx_strand_id
1 'polypeptide(L)'
;MRLVKLLSRGEGIRTLLWTFMKSFQVINLFVAVIMDNFDYLTRDWSILGPHHLEEFVRLWSEYDPDAKGRIKHLDVVTLLRKISPPLGFGKLCPHRLACKVSRSNYW
;
A
#
# COMPACT_ATOMS: atom_id res chain seq x y z
N MET A 1 10.12 18.07 60.49
CA MET A 1 10.25 16.81 59.72
C MET A 1 8.93 16.22 59.18
N ARG A 2 7.73 16.52 59.72
CA ARG A 2 6.45 15.99 59.20
C ARG A 2 5.93 16.70 57.93
N LEU A 3 6.26 17.97 57.72
CA LEU A 3 5.85 18.76 56.53
C LEU A 3 6.53 18.27 55.23
N VAL A 4 7.79 17.86 55.32
CA VAL A 4 8.58 17.33 54.18
C VAL A 4 7.99 16.01 53.66
N LYS A 5 7.41 15.19 54.53
CA LYS A 5 6.71 13.95 54.15
C LYS A 5 5.37 14.20 53.43
N LEU A 6 4.73 15.35 53.68
CA LEU A 6 3.50 15.74 52.97
C LEU A 6 3.81 16.38 51.61
N LEU A 7 4.89 17.15 51.50
CA LEU A 7 5.42 17.64 50.22
C LEU A 7 5.92 16.48 49.34
N SER A 8 6.63 15.51 49.91
CA SER A 8 7.06 14.29 49.20
C SER A 8 5.88 13.44 48.70
N ARG A 9 4.73 13.46 49.40
CA ARG A 9 3.50 12.79 48.96
C ARG A 9 2.83 13.48 47.77
N GLY A 10 2.92 14.82 47.68
CA GLY A 10 2.42 15.60 46.54
C GLY A 10 3.36 15.59 45.34
N GLU A 11 4.67 15.58 45.57
CA GLU A 11 5.69 15.45 44.52
C GLU A 11 5.67 14.05 43.90
N GLY A 12 5.44 13.00 44.70
CA GLY A 12 5.27 11.63 44.21
C GLY A 12 4.14 11.48 43.19
N ILE A 13 2.98 12.11 43.46
CA ILE A 13 1.83 12.07 42.53
C ILE A 13 2.17 12.80 41.22
N ARG A 14 2.84 13.95 41.29
CA ARG A 14 3.29 14.68 40.09
C ARG A 14 4.26 13.86 39.25
N THR A 15 5.22 13.19 39.89
CA THR A 15 6.17 12.31 39.19
C THR A 15 5.47 11.09 38.59
N LEU A 16 4.50 10.48 39.30
CA LEU A 16 3.75 9.33 38.79
C LEU A 16 2.90 9.70 37.57
N LEU A 17 2.20 10.84 37.62
CA LEU A 17 1.43 11.35 36.48
C LEU A 17 2.34 11.67 35.28
N TRP A 18 3.49 12.30 35.52
CA TRP A 18 4.46 12.59 34.46
C TRP A 18 5.00 11.31 33.81
N THR A 19 5.40 10.33 34.62
CA THR A 19 5.86 9.03 34.12
C THR A 19 4.75 8.31 33.37
N PHE A 20 3.51 8.32 33.87
CA PHE A 20 2.38 7.69 33.20
C PHE A 20 2.10 8.30 31.83
N MET A 21 2.05 9.63 31.74
CA MET A 21 1.85 10.34 30.47
C MET A 21 2.98 10.06 29.47
N LYS A 22 4.24 10.02 29.94
CA LYS A 22 5.40 9.70 29.09
C LYS A 22 5.38 8.25 28.61
N SER A 23 5.10 7.30 29.49
CA SER A 23 4.97 5.89 29.12
C SER A 23 3.84 5.64 28.14
N PHE A 24 2.67 6.28 28.33
CA PHE A 24 1.55 6.19 27.39
C PHE A 24 1.94 6.73 26.01
N GLN A 25 2.66 7.85 25.96
CA GLN A 25 3.14 8.43 24.70
C GLN A 25 4.15 7.51 23.99
N VAL A 26 5.09 6.90 24.72
CA VAL A 26 6.05 5.93 24.15
C VAL A 26 5.34 4.69 23.61
N ILE A 27 4.36 4.15 24.34
CA ILE A 27 3.56 3.01 23.89
C ILE A 27 2.79 3.36 22.60
N ASN A 28 2.12 4.51 22.56
CA ASN A 28 1.38 4.92 21.35
C ASN A 28 2.30 5.13 20.14
N LEU A 29 3.50 5.69 20.35
CA LEU A 29 4.49 5.82 19.28
C LEU A 29 4.97 4.43 18.81
N PHE A 30 5.22 3.50 19.72
CA PHE A 30 5.65 2.16 19.38
C PHE A 30 4.57 1.39 18.61
N VAL A 31 3.31 1.50 19.04
CA VAL A 31 2.17 0.93 18.31
C VAL A 31 2.06 1.55 16.92
N ALA A 32 2.17 2.87 16.78
CA ALA A 32 2.13 3.52 15.46
C ALA A 32 3.24 3.01 14.53
N VAL A 33 4.49 2.96 15.04
CA VAL A 33 5.63 2.45 14.27
C VAL A 33 5.42 0.98 13.92
N ILE A 34 4.99 0.14 14.85
CA ILE A 34 4.70 -1.26 14.54
C ILE A 34 3.57 -1.37 13.53
N MET A 35 2.48 -0.61 13.64
CA MET A 35 1.37 -0.65 12.69
C MET A 35 1.82 -0.22 11.29
N ASP A 36 2.68 0.79 11.17
CA ASP A 36 3.24 1.21 9.88
C ASP A 36 4.18 0.13 9.29
N ASN A 37 5.02 -0.48 10.13
CA ASN A 37 5.90 -1.57 9.70
C ASN A 37 5.13 -2.86 9.43
N PHE A 38 4.07 -3.12 10.18
CA PHE A 38 3.21 -4.28 10.02
C PHE A 38 2.38 -4.11 8.76
N ASP A 39 1.82 -2.93 8.47
CA ASP A 39 1.16 -2.67 7.19
C ASP A 39 2.14 -2.86 6.02
N TYR A 40 3.43 -2.57 6.18
CA TYR A 40 4.45 -2.94 5.19
C TYR A 40 4.70 -4.45 5.08
N LEU A 41 4.76 -5.17 6.21
CA LEU A 41 5.08 -6.61 6.27
C LEU A 41 3.88 -7.53 6.00
N THR A 42 2.66 -7.09 6.30
CA THR A 42 1.38 -7.79 6.08
C THR A 42 0.54 -7.15 5.00
N ARG A 43 1.01 -6.10 4.32
CA ARG A 43 0.81 -6.03 2.86
C ARG A 43 1.51 -7.24 2.30
N ASP A 44 0.81 -8.38 2.34
CA ASP A 44 0.73 -9.31 1.23
C ASP A 44 1.20 -8.55 -0.03
N TRP A 45 2.21 -8.96 -0.80
CA TRP A 45 2.11 -10.07 -1.76
C TRP A 45 0.72 -10.18 -2.46
N SER A 46 -0.16 -9.18 -2.29
CA SER A 46 -1.58 -9.14 -2.56
C SER A 46 -1.77 -8.77 -4.01
N ILE A 47 -1.45 -9.71 -4.88
CA ILE A 47 -1.92 -9.76 -6.27
C ILE A 47 -1.37 -8.64 -7.16
N LEU A 48 -0.86 -7.50 -6.68
CA LEU A 48 -0.36 -6.42 -7.52
C LEU A 48 0.75 -5.61 -6.85
N GLY A 49 1.99 -6.10 -6.93
CA GLY A 49 3.15 -5.35 -6.43
C GLY A 49 3.54 -4.19 -7.35
N PRO A 50 4.35 -3.23 -6.84
CA PRO A 50 4.87 -2.10 -7.63
C PRO A 50 5.64 -2.56 -8.88
N HIS A 51 6.28 -3.73 -8.82
CA HIS A 51 6.96 -4.34 -9.97
C HIS A 51 6.01 -4.68 -11.14
N HIS A 52 4.78 -5.14 -10.87
CA HIS A 52 3.80 -5.39 -11.92
C HIS A 52 3.30 -4.06 -12.54
N LEU A 53 3.20 -3.01 -11.74
CA LEU A 53 2.82 -1.68 -12.22
C LEU A 53 3.92 -1.05 -13.08
N GLU A 54 5.19 -1.21 -12.70
CA GLU A 54 6.34 -0.76 -13.49
C GLU A 54 6.39 -1.45 -14.86
N GLU A 55 6.13 -2.76 -14.92
CA GLU A 55 6.02 -3.50 -16.18
C GLU A 55 4.87 -2.97 -17.06
N PHE A 56 3.71 -2.70 -16.46
CA PHE A 56 2.57 -2.09 -17.17
C PHE A 56 2.93 -0.72 -17.74
N VAL A 57 3.52 0.19 -16.94
CA VAL A 57 3.88 1.55 -17.38
C VAL A 57 4.91 1.50 -18.49
N ARG A 58 5.92 0.62 -18.37
CA ARG A 58 6.91 0.42 -19.43
C ARG A 58 6.25 -0.02 -20.73
N LEU A 59 5.38 -1.03 -20.69
CA LEU A 59 4.70 -1.51 -21.89
C LEU A 59 3.71 -0.48 -22.44
N TRP A 60 3.00 0.26 -21.58
CA TRP A 60 2.12 1.35 -21.99
C TRP A 60 2.87 2.44 -22.75
N SER A 61 4.09 2.78 -22.32
CA SER A 61 4.92 3.79 -22.99
C SER A 61 5.30 3.42 -24.43
N GLU A 62 5.30 2.13 -24.81
CA GLU A 62 5.47 1.70 -26.20
C GLU A 62 4.29 2.10 -27.09
N TYR A 63 3.08 2.17 -26.53
CA TYR A 63 1.83 2.44 -27.27
C TYR A 63 1.38 3.91 -27.17
N ASP A 64 1.78 4.63 -26.12
CA ASP A 64 1.48 6.04 -25.91
C ASP A 64 2.74 6.86 -25.57
N PRO A 65 3.64 7.07 -26.54
CA PRO A 65 4.90 7.80 -26.32
C PRO A 65 4.69 9.28 -26.00
N ASP A 66 3.56 9.85 -26.43
CA ASP A 66 3.20 11.25 -26.21
C ASP A 66 2.47 11.47 -24.87
N ALA A 67 2.30 10.42 -24.06
CA ALA A 67 1.57 10.44 -22.79
C ALA A 67 0.16 11.07 -22.88
N LYS A 68 -0.58 10.76 -23.95
CA LYS A 68 -1.96 11.26 -24.18
C LYS A 68 -2.98 10.62 -23.23
N GLY A 69 -2.61 9.54 -22.53
CA GLY A 69 -3.46 8.79 -21.62
C GLY A 69 -4.49 7.90 -22.32
N ARG A 70 -4.35 7.67 -23.63
CA ARG A 70 -5.31 6.89 -24.43
C ARG A 70 -4.62 6.13 -25.56
N ILE A 71 -5.04 4.88 -25.77
CA ILE A 71 -4.61 4.01 -26.87
C ILE A 71 -5.83 3.51 -27.67
N LYS A 72 -5.62 3.02 -28.90
CA LYS A 72 -6.73 2.49 -29.69
C LYS A 72 -7.22 1.18 -29.06
N HIS A 73 -8.52 0.90 -29.14
CA HIS A 73 -9.10 -0.33 -28.60
C HIS A 73 -8.44 -1.62 -29.16
N LEU A 74 -7.97 -1.59 -30.41
CA LEU A 74 -7.23 -2.71 -31.02
C LEU A 74 -5.91 -3.00 -30.29
N ASP A 75 -5.24 -1.96 -29.80
CA ASP A 75 -3.94 -2.04 -29.14
C ASP A 75 -4.05 -2.48 -27.67
N VAL A 76 -5.23 -2.31 -27.06
CA VAL A 76 -5.53 -2.78 -25.70
C VAL A 76 -5.41 -4.31 -25.62
N VAL A 77 -5.96 -5.03 -26.60
CA VAL A 77 -5.92 -6.50 -26.62
C VAL A 77 -4.49 -7.01 -26.79
N THR A 78 -3.67 -6.34 -27.60
CA THR A 78 -2.26 -6.70 -27.78
C THR A 78 -1.41 -6.36 -26.55
N LEU A 79 -1.71 -5.24 -25.88
CA LEU A 79 -1.06 -4.85 -24.62
C LEU A 79 -1.35 -5.86 -23.51
N LEU A 80 -2.63 -6.18 -23.27
CA LEU A 80 -3.05 -7.11 -22.21
C LEU A 80 -2.49 -8.54 -22.41
N ARG A 81 -2.18 -8.95 -23.64
CA ARG A 81 -1.51 -10.24 -23.92
C ARG A 81 -0.01 -10.20 -23.68
N LYS A 82 0.64 -9.03 -23.77
CA LYS A 82 2.07 -8.88 -23.46
C LYS A 82 2.31 -8.90 -21.95
N ILE A 83 1.40 -8.32 -21.18
CA ILE A 83 1.49 -8.25 -19.71
C ILE A 83 1.17 -9.61 -19.11
N SER A 84 2.01 -10.07 -18.19
CA SER A 84 1.81 -11.34 -17.49
C SER A 84 0.67 -11.24 -16.46
N PRO A 85 -0.02 -12.35 -16.11
CA PRO A 85 -0.89 -12.37 -14.92
C PRO A 85 -0.08 -11.88 -13.73
N PRO A 86 -0.61 -10.97 -12.89
CA PRO A 86 -2.03 -10.72 -12.60
C PRO A 86 -2.70 -9.51 -13.30
N LEU A 87 -1.96 -8.60 -13.95
CA LEU A 87 -2.53 -7.44 -14.67
C LEU A 87 -2.99 -7.76 -16.08
N GLY A 88 -2.30 -8.69 -16.72
CA GLY A 88 -2.57 -9.11 -18.08
C GLY A 88 -2.91 -10.59 -18.15
N PHE A 89 -3.06 -11.05 -19.39
CA PHE A 89 -3.46 -12.42 -19.69
C PHE A 89 -2.25 -13.33 -19.96
N GLY A 90 -1.06 -12.76 -20.16
CA GLY A 90 0.15 -13.47 -20.57
C GLY A 90 0.11 -13.96 -22.02
N LYS A 91 1.30 -14.34 -22.52
CA LYS A 91 1.51 -14.71 -23.93
C LYS A 91 0.69 -15.94 -24.38
N LEU A 92 0.35 -16.82 -23.44
CA LEU A 92 -0.41 -18.06 -23.68
C LEU A 92 -1.93 -17.83 -23.81
N CYS A 93 -2.44 -16.63 -23.52
CA CYS A 93 -3.88 -16.42 -23.55
C CYS A 93 -4.46 -16.34 -24.97
N PRO A 94 -5.52 -17.11 -25.28
CA PRO A 94 -6.14 -17.13 -26.60
C PRO A 94 -6.89 -15.82 -26.87
N HIS A 95 -6.81 -15.34 -28.12
CA HIS A 95 -7.38 -14.05 -28.56
C HIS A 95 -8.87 -13.91 -28.22
N ARG A 96 -9.63 -15.01 -28.31
CA ARG A 96 -11.07 -15.04 -28.00
C ARG A 96 -11.36 -14.75 -26.52
N LEU A 97 -10.52 -15.22 -25.61
CA LEU A 97 -10.70 -15.00 -24.17
C LEU A 97 -10.41 -13.54 -23.80
N ALA A 98 -9.31 -12.99 -24.33
CA ALA A 98 -8.94 -11.59 -24.14
C ALA A 98 -10.02 -10.62 -24.71
N CYS A 99 -10.54 -10.90 -25.90
CA CYS A 99 -11.61 -10.11 -26.49
C CYS A 99 -12.94 -10.20 -25.73
N LYS A 100 -13.24 -11.36 -25.12
CA LYS A 100 -14.47 -11.55 -24.33
C LYS A 100 -14.44 -10.71 -23.05
N VAL A 101 -13.33 -10.74 -22.32
CA VAL A 101 -13.15 -9.93 -21.09
C VAL A 101 -13.14 -8.44 -21.42
N SER A 102 -12.41 -8.04 -22.46
CA SER A 102 -12.37 -6.63 -22.90
C SER A 102 -13.74 -6.09 -23.29
N ARG A 103 -14.64 -6.92 -23.84
CA ARG A 103 -16.01 -6.49 -24.19
C ARG A 103 -16.96 -6.47 -22.98
N SER A 104 -16.73 -7.30 -21.98
CA SER A 104 -17.61 -7.42 -20.82
C SER A 104 -17.46 -6.27 -19.82
N ASN A 105 -16.37 -5.51 -19.86
CA ASN A 105 -16.12 -4.36 -18.98
C ASN A 105 -16.68 -3.02 -19.51
N TYR A 106 -17.40 -3.03 -20.63
CA TYR A 106 -18.06 -1.85 -21.22
C TYR A 106 -19.60 -1.94 -21.19
N TRP A 107 -20.17 -2.81 -20.34
CA TRP A 107 -21.59 -2.91 -20.03
C TRP A 107 -21.80 -3.01 -18.52
#